data_AF-A0A7Y5RRL7-F1
#
_entry.id   AF-A0A7Y5RRL7-F1
#
_cell.length_a   1.000
_cell.length_b   1.000
_cell.length_c   1.000
_cell.angle_alpha   90.00
_cell.angle_beta   90.00
_cell.angle_gamma   90.00
#
_symmetry.space_group_name_H-M   'P 1'
#
loop_
_entity.id
_entity.type
_entity.pdbx_description
1 polymer ?
#
loop_
_entity_poly.entity_id
_entity_poly.type
_entity_poly.pdbx_seq_one_letter_code
_entity_poly.pdbx_strand_id
1 'polypeptide(L)'
;MVWQPTATTAIDFNRAWRFRVTAVRVGMFEMIALLAAWMYLPMGLQWSINQIDPTSAFDLEKTPLAGAGIQIAGTLLLLLYVTKVRGHHIAYLGFEKPHWPSDAIFVAVVTAVAGAVYASIIAILAGLIVWQPDLFGAKSIDPVVDVLRRNFGVAHINWQTVLYMALFAPVMEEIWFRGWMYPVVRKHFNAAFSIIAVALIFGFAHGTLPIPVSQIIGGLVFTFAYEKRPTIFVPLVLHMLGNGSLLLSSWLLSL
;
A
#
# COMPACT_ATOMS: atom_id res chain seq x y z
N MET A 1 -48.13 26.97 6.58
CA MET A 1 -46.70 26.83 6.96
C MET A 1 -46.33 25.38 6.69
N VAL A 2 -45.64 25.12 5.58
CA VAL A 2 -45.29 23.75 5.17
C VAL A 2 -44.04 23.35 5.94
N TRP A 3 -44.16 22.35 6.80
CA TRP A 3 -43.05 21.74 7.51
C TRP A 3 -42.12 21.07 6.49
N GLN A 4 -40.91 21.60 6.32
CA GLN A 4 -39.85 20.88 5.59
C GLN A 4 -39.10 19.99 6.59
N PRO A 5 -38.89 18.70 6.30
CA PRO A 5 -38.05 17.87 7.15
C PRO A 5 -36.63 18.42 7.11
N THR A 6 -36.05 18.69 8.28
CA THR A 6 -34.62 18.94 8.44
C THR A 6 -33.84 17.82 7.75
N ALA A 7 -32.94 18.18 6.84
CA ALA A 7 -32.05 17.25 6.17
C ALA A 7 -31.46 16.27 7.19
N THR A 8 -31.89 15.01 7.10
CA THR A 8 -31.24 13.92 7.81
C THR A 8 -29.75 13.96 7.47
N THR A 9 -28.90 14.00 8.48
CA THR A 9 -27.44 13.83 8.43
C THR A 9 -27.06 12.41 8.00
N ALA A 10 -27.66 11.93 6.91
CA ALA A 10 -27.15 10.78 6.20
C ALA A 10 -25.82 11.21 5.59
N ILE A 11 -24.72 10.66 6.13
CA ILE A 11 -23.40 10.78 5.53
C ILE A 11 -23.53 10.30 4.08
N ASP A 12 -23.49 11.23 3.12
CA ASP A 12 -23.61 10.91 1.70
C ASP A 12 -22.29 10.33 1.21
N PHE A 13 -22.16 9.00 1.37
CA PHE A 13 -20.98 8.25 0.97
C PHE A 13 -20.73 8.22 -0.55
N ASN A 14 -21.63 8.76 -1.39
CA ASN A 14 -21.63 8.50 -2.84
C ASN A 14 -21.40 9.75 -3.72
N ARG A 15 -21.55 10.98 -3.22
CA ARG A 15 -21.36 12.17 -4.08
C ARG A 15 -19.91 12.48 -4.42
N ALA A 16 -18.97 12.34 -3.49
CA ALA A 16 -17.58 12.77 -3.68
C ALA A 16 -16.88 12.03 -4.84
N TRP A 17 -17.16 10.74 -5.01
CA TRP A 17 -16.53 9.92 -6.05
C TRP A 17 -16.93 10.31 -7.47
N ARG A 18 -18.21 10.67 -7.69
CA ARG A 18 -18.68 11.08 -9.01
C ARG A 18 -17.91 12.30 -9.53
N PHE A 19 -17.67 13.29 -8.66
CA PHE A 19 -16.90 14.48 -9.02
C PHE A 19 -15.41 14.19 -9.27
N ARG A 20 -14.79 13.33 -8.45
CA ARG A 20 -13.37 12.96 -8.62
C ARG A 20 -13.11 12.20 -9.92
N VAL A 21 -13.93 11.20 -10.24
CA VAL A 21 -13.76 10.38 -11.45
C VAL A 21 -13.87 11.23 -12.72
N THR A 22 -14.79 12.19 -12.76
CA THR A 22 -14.93 13.09 -13.91
C THR A 22 -13.74 14.04 -14.09
N ALA A 23 -13.00 14.34 -13.01
CA ALA A 23 -11.83 15.20 -13.06
C ALA A 23 -10.55 14.46 -13.50
N VAL A 24 -10.56 13.12 -13.60
CA VAL A 24 -9.40 12.32 -14.00
C VAL A 24 -9.01 12.61 -15.45
N ARG A 25 -7.94 13.39 -15.62
CA ARG A 25 -7.35 13.67 -16.94
C ARG A 25 -6.22 12.72 -17.32
N VAL A 26 -5.68 11.91 -16.41
CA VAL A 26 -4.64 10.91 -16.72
C VAL A 26 -5.30 9.71 -17.42
N GLY A 27 -4.71 9.25 -18.53
CA GLY A 27 -5.19 8.07 -19.26
C GLY A 27 -4.58 6.76 -18.77
N MET A 28 -5.19 5.62 -19.10
CA MET A 28 -4.68 4.28 -18.72
C MET A 28 -3.26 4.01 -19.25
N PHE A 29 -2.97 4.37 -20.51
CA PHE A 29 -1.63 4.19 -21.10
C PHE A 29 -0.56 5.00 -20.37
N GLU A 30 -0.87 6.26 -20.07
CA GLU A 30 -0.02 7.18 -19.32
C GLU A 30 0.24 6.63 -17.91
N MET A 31 -0.79 6.08 -17.26
CA MET A 31 -0.67 5.41 -15.97
C MET A 31 0.23 4.18 -16.03
N ILE A 32 0.05 3.30 -17.01
CA ILE A 32 0.88 2.10 -17.16
C ILE A 32 2.35 2.50 -17.41
N ALA A 33 2.60 3.51 -18.26
CA ALA A 33 3.95 3.98 -18.54
C ALA A 33 4.64 4.57 -17.30
N LEU A 34 3.94 5.41 -16.54
CA LEU A 34 4.46 6.01 -15.30
C LEU A 34 4.67 4.97 -14.20
N LEU A 35 3.78 3.98 -14.09
CA LEU A 35 3.96 2.86 -13.16
C LEU A 35 5.18 2.00 -13.54
N ALA A 36 5.34 1.68 -14.83
CA ALA A 36 6.51 0.96 -15.32
C ALA A 36 7.80 1.74 -15.05
N ALA A 37 7.80 3.05 -15.26
CA ALA A 37 8.95 3.91 -14.92
C ALA A 37 9.24 3.86 -13.41
N TRP A 38 8.22 3.98 -12.55
CA TRP A 38 8.39 3.89 -11.10
C TRP A 38 8.97 2.54 -10.66
N MET A 39 8.55 1.43 -11.27
CA MET A 39 9.05 0.09 -10.96
C MET A 39 10.47 -0.17 -11.47
N TYR A 40 10.77 0.21 -12.71
CA TYR A 40 11.99 -0.26 -13.40
C TYR A 40 13.11 0.77 -13.48
N LEU A 41 12.84 2.07 -13.33
CA LEU A 41 13.89 3.10 -13.34
C LEU A 41 14.92 2.88 -12.20
N PRO A 42 14.54 2.54 -10.95
CA PRO A 42 15.50 2.26 -9.90
C PRO A 42 16.43 1.09 -10.25
N MET A 43 15.86 0.00 -10.80
CA MET A 43 16.62 -1.19 -11.22
C MET A 43 17.58 -0.87 -12.37
N GLY A 44 17.12 -0.11 -13.37
CA GLY A 44 17.96 0.32 -14.49
C GLY A 44 19.09 1.27 -14.06
N LEU A 45 18.84 2.13 -13.08
CA LEU A 45 19.86 2.99 -12.48
C LEU A 45 20.90 2.16 -11.72
N GLN A 46 20.47 1.23 -10.87
CA GLN A 46 21.39 0.33 -10.16
C GLN A 46 22.24 -0.49 -11.14
N TRP A 47 21.61 -1.04 -12.18
CA TRP A 47 22.32 -1.76 -13.24
C TRP A 47 23.39 -0.88 -13.90
N SER A 48 23.07 0.38 -14.20
CA SER A 48 24.00 1.33 -14.82
C SER A 48 25.17 1.68 -13.89
N ILE A 49 24.91 1.89 -12.59
CA ILE A 49 25.95 2.12 -11.58
C ILE A 49 26.91 0.93 -11.55
N ASN A 50 26.39 -0.30 -11.55
CA ASN A 50 27.19 -1.52 -11.53
C ASN A 50 28.06 -1.70 -12.79
N GLN A 51 27.68 -1.11 -13.94
CA GLN A 51 28.53 -1.14 -15.15
C GLN A 51 29.70 -0.15 -15.06
N ILE A 52 29.53 0.97 -14.35
CA ILE A 52 30.53 2.04 -14.23
C ILE A 52 31.50 1.75 -13.08
N ASP A 53 30.97 1.35 -11.92
CA ASP A 53 31.73 0.97 -10.73
C ASP A 53 31.19 -0.35 -10.16
N PRO A 54 31.72 -1.50 -10.62
CA PRO A 54 31.31 -2.81 -10.11
C PRO A 54 31.63 -3.03 -8.62
N THR A 55 32.50 -2.20 -8.03
CA THR A 55 32.92 -2.28 -6.63
C THR A 55 32.17 -1.31 -5.72
N SER A 56 31.25 -0.52 -6.28
CA SER A 56 30.46 0.43 -5.51
C SER A 56 29.74 -0.30 -4.36
N ALA A 57 29.97 0.18 -3.14
CA ALA A 57 29.22 -0.26 -1.97
C ALA A 57 27.79 0.31 -1.95
N PHE A 58 27.43 1.15 -2.94
CA PHE A 58 26.14 1.79 -3.06
C PHE A 58 25.17 0.86 -3.79
N ASP A 59 24.28 0.26 -3.00
CA ASP A 59 23.26 -0.65 -3.47
C ASP A 59 21.89 -0.08 -3.09
N LEU A 60 21.20 0.49 -4.08
CA LEU A 60 19.87 1.10 -3.97
C LEU A 60 18.82 0.12 -3.46
N GLU A 61 19.02 -1.18 -3.66
CA GLU A 61 18.10 -2.23 -3.22
C GLU A 61 18.40 -2.65 -1.77
N LYS A 62 19.67 -2.59 -1.35
CA LYS A 62 20.09 -3.00 0.01
C LYS A 62 20.25 -1.87 1.02
N THR A 63 20.21 -0.61 0.59
CA THR A 63 20.26 0.55 1.50
C THR A 63 18.89 1.23 1.62
N PRO A 64 18.15 1.05 2.74
CA PRO A 64 16.78 1.56 2.89
C PRO A 64 16.64 3.06 2.63
N LEU A 65 17.63 3.87 3.07
CA LEU A 65 17.61 5.32 2.86
C LEU A 65 17.84 5.73 1.40
N ALA A 66 18.65 4.98 0.64
CA ALA A 66 18.87 5.26 -0.77
C ALA A 66 17.64 4.90 -1.61
N GLY A 67 17.03 3.74 -1.32
CA GLY A 67 15.74 3.35 -1.89
C GLY A 67 14.64 4.37 -1.58
N ALA A 68 14.60 4.90 -0.35
CA ALA A 68 13.70 5.99 0.03
C ALA A 68 13.92 7.25 -0.82
N GLY A 69 15.17 7.64 -1.05
CA GLY A 69 15.51 8.81 -1.86
C GLY A 69 14.96 8.71 -3.28
N ILE A 70 15.10 7.55 -3.93
CA ILE A 70 14.56 7.33 -5.28
C ILE A 70 13.03 7.37 -5.28
N GLN A 71 12.38 6.72 -4.32
CA GLN A 71 10.92 6.74 -4.23
C GLN A 71 10.37 8.15 -3.97
N ILE A 72 11.05 8.94 -3.13
CA ILE A 72 10.71 10.34 -2.90
C ILE A 72 10.86 11.13 -4.20
N ALA A 73 11.98 10.98 -4.91
CA ALA A 73 12.20 11.66 -6.18
C ALA A 73 11.12 11.29 -7.22
N GLY A 74 10.81 10.00 -7.38
CA GLY A 74 9.75 9.53 -8.26
C GLY A 74 8.37 10.11 -7.88
N THR A 75 8.05 10.15 -6.59
CA THR A 75 6.79 10.72 -6.10
C THR A 75 6.72 12.23 -6.34
N LEU A 76 7.81 12.97 -6.11
CA LEU A 76 7.89 14.39 -6.43
C LEU A 76 7.69 14.65 -7.92
N LEU A 77 8.29 13.82 -8.79
CA LEU A 77 8.08 13.90 -10.24
C LEU A 77 6.62 13.63 -10.61
N LEU A 78 5.97 12.64 -10.01
CA LEU A 78 4.53 12.40 -10.19
C LEU A 78 3.70 13.61 -9.75
N LEU A 79 4.00 14.21 -8.59
CA LEU A 79 3.30 15.40 -8.09
C LEU A 79 3.48 16.59 -9.05
N LEU A 80 4.70 16.83 -9.53
CA LEU A 80 4.99 17.87 -10.52
C LEU A 80 4.25 17.59 -11.84
N TYR A 81 4.26 16.35 -12.31
CA TYR A 81 3.54 15.96 -13.52
C TYR A 81 2.04 16.22 -13.40
N VAL A 82 1.41 15.73 -12.34
CA VAL A 82 -0.02 15.91 -12.08
C VAL A 82 -0.39 17.39 -11.95
N THR A 83 0.43 18.18 -11.25
CA THR A 83 0.11 19.59 -10.98
C THR A 83 0.48 20.55 -12.09
N LYS A 84 1.64 20.37 -12.73
CA LYS A 84 2.18 21.29 -13.74
C LYS A 84 1.87 20.87 -15.17
N VAL A 85 1.87 19.58 -15.47
CA VAL A 85 1.61 19.08 -16.83
C VAL A 85 0.12 18.79 -17.03
N ARG A 86 -0.55 18.17 -16.06
CA ARG A 86 -2.00 17.87 -16.15
C ARG A 86 -2.90 18.96 -15.56
N GLY A 87 -2.31 19.95 -14.87
CA GLY A 87 -3.01 21.11 -14.33
C GLY A 87 -3.94 20.80 -13.16
N HIS A 88 -3.72 19.70 -12.43
CA HIS A 88 -4.55 19.31 -11.29
C HIS A 88 -4.04 19.90 -9.98
N HIS A 89 -4.95 20.21 -9.06
CA HIS A 89 -4.55 20.52 -7.68
C HIS A 89 -4.21 19.24 -6.91
N ILE A 90 -3.36 19.32 -5.89
CA ILE A 90 -2.99 18.16 -5.05
C ILE A 90 -4.20 17.47 -4.40
N ALA A 91 -5.30 18.18 -4.18
CA ALA A 91 -6.56 17.60 -3.72
C ALA A 91 -7.06 16.46 -4.63
N TYR A 92 -6.73 16.51 -5.94
CA TYR A 92 -6.98 15.44 -6.90
C TYR A 92 -6.44 14.09 -6.42
N LEU A 93 -5.25 14.09 -5.81
CA LEU A 93 -4.58 12.91 -5.29
C LEU A 93 -5.12 12.45 -3.94
N GLY A 94 -6.23 13.01 -3.47
CA GLY A 94 -6.83 12.64 -2.19
C GLY A 94 -6.25 13.36 -0.98
N PHE A 95 -5.48 14.42 -1.16
CA PHE A 95 -5.08 15.34 -0.07
C PHE A 95 -6.27 16.21 0.37
N GLU A 96 -7.34 15.55 0.83
CA GLU A 96 -8.50 16.17 1.45
C GLU A 96 -8.46 15.95 2.97
N LYS A 97 -8.97 16.92 3.73
CA LYS A 97 -8.98 16.86 5.18
C LYS A 97 -9.83 15.67 5.67
N PRO A 98 -9.35 14.87 6.64
CA PRO A 98 -10.15 13.82 7.25
C PRO A 98 -11.40 14.38 7.95
N HIS A 99 -12.49 13.61 7.92
CA HIS A 99 -13.75 13.90 8.61
C HIS A 99 -13.75 13.30 10.02
N TRP A 100 -13.15 14.02 10.96
CA TRP A 100 -13.18 13.67 12.38
C TRP A 100 -14.58 13.83 13.00
N PRO A 101 -15.02 12.93 13.90
CA PRO A 101 -14.35 11.71 14.39
C PRO A 101 -14.65 10.45 13.55
N SER A 102 -15.51 10.56 12.53
CA SER A 102 -16.03 9.40 11.79
C SER A 102 -14.93 8.57 11.11
N ASP A 103 -13.90 9.23 10.59
CA ASP A 103 -12.78 8.56 9.93
C ASP A 103 -11.89 7.80 10.92
N ALA A 104 -11.73 8.31 12.15
CA ALA A 104 -10.97 7.62 13.19
C ALA A 104 -11.69 6.35 13.67
N ILE A 105 -13.02 6.42 13.85
CA ILE A 105 -13.83 5.25 14.17
C ILE A 105 -13.77 4.23 13.03
N PHE A 106 -13.85 4.69 11.78
CA PHE A 106 -13.72 3.82 10.62
C PHE A 106 -12.37 3.10 10.59
N VAL A 107 -11.27 3.82 10.81
CA VAL A 107 -9.92 3.22 10.91
C VAL A 107 -9.87 2.19 12.04
N ALA A 108 -10.37 2.51 13.23
CA ALA A 108 -10.36 1.57 14.36
C ALA A 108 -11.13 0.27 14.07
N VAL A 109 -12.33 0.38 13.50
CA VAL A 109 -13.16 -0.78 13.13
C VAL A 109 -12.49 -1.60 12.03
N VAL A 110 -11.99 -0.94 10.97
CA VAL A 110 -11.32 -1.64 9.87
C VAL A 110 -10.05 -2.34 10.35
N THR A 111 -9.24 -1.70 11.19
CA THR A 111 -8.06 -2.33 11.80
C THR A 111 -8.44 -3.56 12.61
N ALA A 112 -9.46 -3.48 13.46
CA ALA A 112 -9.90 -4.60 14.28
C ALA A 112 -10.40 -5.78 13.43
N VAL A 113 -11.24 -5.50 12.42
CA VAL A 113 -11.79 -6.53 11.54
C VAL A 113 -10.69 -7.13 10.66
N ALA A 114 -9.88 -6.31 10.00
CA ALA A 114 -8.79 -6.78 9.14
C ALA A 114 -7.75 -7.56 9.94
N GLY A 115 -7.41 -7.09 11.15
CA GLY A 115 -6.50 -7.78 12.07
C GLY A 115 -7.04 -9.14 12.49
N ALA A 116 -8.33 -9.24 12.85
CA ALA A 116 -8.95 -10.51 13.22
C ALA A 116 -8.99 -11.50 12.04
N VAL A 117 -9.32 -11.02 10.83
CA VAL A 117 -9.30 -11.85 9.61
C VAL A 117 -7.88 -12.33 9.32
N TYR A 118 -6.89 -11.43 9.36
CA TYR A 118 -5.49 -11.78 9.11
C TYR A 118 -4.97 -12.78 10.13
N ALA A 119 -5.24 -12.58 11.43
CA ALA A 119 -4.87 -13.52 12.49
C ALA A 119 -5.52 -14.90 12.28
N SER A 120 -6.78 -14.94 11.84
CA SER A 120 -7.48 -16.19 11.53
C SER A 120 -6.83 -16.94 10.35
N ILE A 121 -6.44 -16.21 9.30
CA ILE A 121 -5.70 -16.79 8.16
C ILE A 121 -4.37 -17.38 8.63
N ILE A 122 -3.60 -16.63 9.43
CA ILE A 122 -2.31 -17.10 9.96
C ILE A 122 -2.50 -18.33 10.86
N ALA A 123 -3.53 -18.37 11.71
CA ALA A 123 -3.82 -19.53 12.56
C ALA A 123 -4.17 -20.78 11.75
N ILE A 124 -4.99 -20.63 10.70
CA ILE A 124 -5.32 -21.74 9.79
C ILE A 124 -4.06 -22.22 9.07
N LEU A 125 -3.25 -21.31 8.55
CA LEU A 125 -1.98 -21.64 7.90
C LEU A 125 -1.02 -22.36 8.87
N ALA A 126 -0.91 -21.90 10.11
CA ALA A 126 -0.11 -22.57 11.14
C ALA A 126 -0.59 -24.01 11.38
N GLY A 127 -1.90 -24.23 11.49
CA GLY A 127 -2.46 -25.58 11.61
C GLY A 127 -2.14 -26.47 10.41
N LEU A 128 -2.22 -25.93 9.18
CA LEU A 128 -1.85 -26.66 7.95
C LEU A 128 -0.35 -26.98 7.89
N ILE A 129 0.51 -26.07 8.35
CA ILE A 129 1.96 -26.26 8.43
C ILE A 129 2.31 -27.37 9.44
N VAL A 130 1.65 -27.40 10.60
CA VAL A 130 1.84 -28.49 11.58
C VAL A 130 1.36 -29.83 11.00
N TRP A 131 0.27 -29.82 10.25
CA TRP A 131 -0.29 -31.03 9.65
C TRP A 131 0.55 -31.58 8.49
N GLN A 132 1.15 -30.72 7.66
CA GLN A 132 1.96 -31.10 6.48
C GLN A 132 3.18 -30.18 6.31
N PRO A 133 4.21 -30.28 7.17
CA PRO A 133 5.37 -29.37 7.14
C PRO A 133 6.14 -29.40 5.82
N ASP A 134 6.24 -30.57 5.19
CA ASP A 134 6.96 -30.76 3.93
C ASP A 134 6.34 -29.98 2.76
N LEU A 135 5.01 -29.82 2.73
CA LEU A 135 4.32 -29.03 1.69
C LEU A 135 4.69 -27.55 1.73
N PHE A 136 5.10 -27.05 2.90
CA PHE A 136 5.54 -25.67 3.11
C PHE A 136 7.07 -25.55 3.16
N GLY A 137 7.78 -26.65 2.86
CA GLY A 137 9.24 -26.73 2.86
C GLY A 137 9.84 -26.38 4.21
N ALA A 138 9.16 -26.71 5.31
CA ALA A 138 9.67 -26.45 6.65
C ALA A 138 10.91 -27.32 6.91
N LYS A 139 11.99 -26.71 7.40
CA LYS A 139 13.28 -27.40 7.62
C LYS A 139 13.70 -27.49 9.09
N SER A 140 12.90 -26.93 9.98
CA SER A 140 13.21 -26.78 11.41
C SER A 140 12.32 -27.67 12.28
N ILE A 141 12.72 -27.81 13.55
CA ILE A 141 11.93 -28.45 14.61
C ILE A 141 10.64 -27.67 14.89
N ASP A 142 10.66 -26.34 14.70
CA ASP A 142 9.47 -25.48 14.77
C ASP A 142 9.07 -25.03 13.36
N PRO A 143 8.28 -25.84 12.64
CA PRO A 143 7.97 -25.60 11.23
C PRO A 143 7.13 -24.34 11.02
N VAL A 144 6.30 -23.97 12.00
CA VAL A 144 5.48 -22.77 11.94
C VAL A 144 6.36 -21.53 12.03
N VAL A 145 7.25 -21.46 13.03
CA VAL A 145 8.14 -20.31 13.19
C VAL A 145 9.08 -20.17 11.98
N ASP A 146 9.60 -21.26 11.42
CA ASP A 146 10.44 -21.21 10.22
C ASP A 146 9.69 -20.64 9.00
N VAL A 147 8.51 -21.18 8.69
CA VAL A 147 7.70 -20.69 7.57
C VAL A 147 7.29 -19.23 7.80
N LEU A 148 6.91 -18.85 9.03
CA LEU A 148 6.52 -17.48 9.32
C LEU A 148 7.70 -16.50 9.21
N ARG A 149 8.87 -16.84 9.77
CA ARG A 149 10.08 -16.01 9.64
C ARG A 149 10.50 -15.85 8.18
N ARG A 150 10.43 -16.91 7.37
CA ARG A 150 10.83 -16.85 5.94
C ARG A 150 9.90 -16.00 5.08
N ASN A 151 8.60 -16.02 5.34
CA ASN A 151 7.61 -15.36 4.48
C ASN A 151 7.15 -13.99 4.99
N PHE A 152 7.19 -13.78 6.31
CA PHE A 152 6.67 -12.57 6.95
C PHE A 152 7.71 -11.85 7.82
N GLY A 153 8.87 -12.46 8.05
CA GLY A 153 9.93 -11.88 8.85
C GLY A 153 10.72 -10.81 8.09
N VAL A 154 11.03 -9.71 8.78
CA VAL A 154 11.97 -8.71 8.32
C VAL A 154 13.38 -9.09 8.77
N ALA A 155 14.28 -9.37 7.83
CA ALA A 155 15.61 -9.92 8.11
C ALA A 155 16.48 -9.07 9.06
N HIS A 156 16.41 -7.75 8.95
CA HIS A 156 17.17 -6.82 9.79
C HIS A 156 16.27 -5.67 10.25
N ILE A 157 15.81 -5.73 11.50
CA ILE A 157 15.05 -4.64 12.10
C ILE A 157 16.01 -3.70 12.82
N ASN A 158 16.26 -2.55 12.21
CA ASN A 158 16.98 -1.44 12.80
C ASN A 158 16.15 -0.15 12.69
N TRP A 159 16.61 0.94 13.30
CA TRP A 159 15.86 2.20 13.30
C TRP A 159 15.58 2.74 11.88
N GLN A 160 16.48 2.50 10.91
CA GLN A 160 16.31 2.92 9.51
C GLN A 160 15.17 2.15 8.84
N THR A 161 15.12 0.84 9.07
CA THR A 161 14.10 -0.05 8.52
C THR A 161 12.73 0.29 9.08
N VAL A 162 12.64 0.53 10.40
CA VAL A 162 11.40 0.99 11.04
C VAL A 162 10.96 2.32 10.47
N LEU A 163 11.86 3.31 10.39
CA LEU A 163 11.55 4.63 9.84
C LEU A 163 11.07 4.57 8.39
N TYR A 164 11.70 3.75 7.56
CA TYR A 164 11.32 3.59 6.16
C TYR A 164 9.99 2.85 6.02
N MET A 165 9.88 1.63 6.57
CA MET A 165 8.70 0.76 6.39
C MET A 165 7.46 1.29 7.11
N ALA A 166 7.60 1.94 8.26
CA ALA A 166 6.46 2.41 9.04
C ALA A 166 5.99 3.82 8.64
N LEU A 167 6.84 4.63 7.97
CA LEU A 167 6.52 6.04 7.69
C LEU A 167 6.71 6.39 6.21
N PHE A 168 7.95 6.34 5.69
CA PHE A 168 8.23 6.87 4.35
C PHE A 168 7.59 6.05 3.23
N ALA A 169 7.76 4.73 3.24
CA ALA A 169 7.20 3.85 2.21
C ALA A 169 5.66 3.95 2.14
N PRO A 170 4.90 3.84 3.25
CA PRO A 170 3.45 4.01 3.22
C PRO A 170 3.01 5.34 2.59
N VAL A 171 3.65 6.46 2.92
CA VAL A 171 3.27 7.77 2.34
C VAL A 171 3.43 7.77 0.83
N MET A 172 4.56 7.29 0.32
CA MET A 172 4.80 7.26 -1.14
C MET A 172 3.82 6.30 -1.82
N GLU A 173 3.68 5.09 -1.27
CA GLU A 173 2.79 4.06 -1.83
C GLU A 173 1.33 4.50 -1.85
N GLU A 174 0.82 5.15 -0.80
CA GLU A 174 -0.56 5.67 -0.83
C GLU A 174 -0.76 6.72 -1.91
N ILE A 175 0.21 7.61 -2.16
CA ILE A 175 0.13 8.62 -3.21
C ILE A 175 0.05 7.95 -4.59
N TRP A 176 0.92 6.97 -4.85
CA TRP A 176 0.96 6.25 -6.13
C TRP A 176 -0.30 5.40 -6.34
N PHE A 177 -0.65 4.56 -5.36
CA PHE A 177 -1.69 3.56 -5.57
C PHE A 177 -3.10 4.10 -5.34
N ARG A 178 -3.32 4.91 -4.31
CA ARG A 178 -4.65 5.39 -3.92
C ARG A 178 -4.89 6.78 -4.47
N GLY A 179 -3.95 7.70 -4.28
CA GLY A 179 -4.09 9.06 -4.77
C GLY A 179 -4.13 9.16 -6.30
N TRP A 180 -3.31 8.37 -6.99
CA TRP A 180 -3.17 8.46 -8.44
C TRP A 180 -3.77 7.28 -9.21
N MET A 181 -3.31 6.05 -8.97
CA MET A 181 -3.66 4.89 -9.79
C MET A 181 -5.14 4.49 -9.64
N TYR A 182 -5.64 4.40 -8.41
CA TYR A 182 -7.01 3.96 -8.17
C TYR A 182 -8.07 4.83 -8.85
N PRO A 183 -8.04 6.18 -8.78
CA PRO A 183 -8.96 7.04 -9.53
C PRO A 183 -8.93 6.79 -11.05
N VAL A 184 -7.74 6.54 -11.62
CA VAL A 184 -7.59 6.24 -13.05
C VAL A 184 -8.27 4.92 -13.40
N VAL A 185 -8.02 3.86 -12.64
CA VAL A 185 -8.68 2.55 -12.86
C VAL A 185 -10.19 2.66 -12.63
N ARG A 186 -10.61 3.35 -11.56
CA ARG A 186 -12.01 3.52 -11.15
C ARG A 186 -12.85 4.34 -12.14
N LYS A 187 -12.21 5.12 -13.00
CA LYS A 187 -12.86 5.81 -14.14
C LYS A 187 -13.38 4.85 -15.19
N HIS A 188 -12.70 3.74 -15.39
CA HIS A 188 -12.99 2.79 -16.47
C HIS A 188 -13.75 1.55 -15.98
N PHE A 189 -13.70 1.25 -14.68
CA PHE A 189 -14.27 0.04 -14.10
C PHE A 189 -15.10 0.33 -12.84
N ASN A 190 -15.88 -0.66 -12.42
CA ASN A 190 -16.62 -0.58 -11.16
C ASN A 190 -15.69 -0.69 -9.95
N ALA A 191 -16.19 -0.31 -8.77
CA ALA A 191 -15.42 -0.26 -7.52
C ALA A 191 -14.77 -1.60 -7.17
N ALA A 192 -15.53 -2.71 -7.25
CA ALA A 192 -15.03 -4.03 -6.87
C ALA A 192 -13.83 -4.46 -7.74
N PHE A 193 -13.95 -4.31 -9.06
CA PHE A 193 -12.85 -4.62 -9.97
C PHE A 193 -11.64 -3.70 -9.71
N SER A 194 -11.86 -2.40 -9.55
CA SER A 194 -10.77 -1.45 -9.30
C SER A 194 -10.02 -1.75 -8.01
N ILE A 195 -10.74 -2.11 -6.93
CA ILE A 195 -10.15 -2.48 -5.65
C ILE A 195 -9.24 -3.71 -5.81
N ILE A 196 -9.76 -4.76 -6.45
CA ILE A 196 -9.00 -6.00 -6.66
C ILE A 196 -7.79 -5.74 -7.55
N ALA A 197 -7.96 -5.05 -8.69
CA ALA A 197 -6.88 -4.78 -9.62
C ALA A 197 -5.75 -3.97 -8.98
N VAL A 198 -6.08 -2.89 -8.27
CA VAL A 198 -5.08 -2.06 -7.59
C VAL A 198 -4.39 -2.82 -6.46
N ALA A 199 -5.11 -3.64 -5.71
CA ALA A 199 -4.53 -4.46 -4.65
C ALA A 199 -3.55 -5.52 -5.18
N LEU A 200 -3.87 -6.16 -6.31
CA LEU A 200 -2.99 -7.13 -6.95
C LEU A 200 -1.73 -6.45 -7.50
N ILE A 201 -1.88 -5.33 -8.20
CA ILE A 201 -0.72 -4.56 -8.71
C ILE A 201 0.16 -4.11 -7.53
N PHE A 202 -0.43 -3.61 -6.44
CA PHE A 202 0.29 -3.26 -5.22
C PHE A 202 1.05 -4.44 -4.64
N GLY A 203 0.39 -5.60 -4.49
CA GLY A 203 1.04 -6.81 -3.97
C GLY A 203 2.23 -7.25 -4.81
N PHE A 204 2.03 -7.43 -6.12
CA PHE A 204 3.10 -7.90 -7.01
C PHE A 204 4.21 -6.89 -7.24
N ALA A 205 3.96 -5.58 -7.05
CA ALA A 205 5.01 -4.57 -7.12
C ALA A 205 6.10 -4.73 -6.04
N HIS A 206 5.83 -5.49 -4.97
CA HIS A 206 6.82 -5.77 -3.92
C HIS A 206 7.82 -6.88 -4.30
N GLY A 207 7.63 -7.57 -5.43
CA GLY A 207 8.56 -8.60 -5.90
C GLY A 207 8.68 -9.83 -4.98
N THR A 208 7.80 -9.98 -3.98
CA THR A 208 7.86 -11.09 -3.02
C THR A 208 7.25 -12.35 -3.65
N LEU A 209 8.09 -13.36 -3.88
CA LEU A 209 7.69 -14.66 -4.45
C LEU A 209 7.56 -15.72 -3.34
N PRO A 210 6.65 -16.71 -3.48
CA PRO A 210 5.83 -16.99 -4.67
C PRO A 210 4.56 -16.15 -4.80
N ILE A 211 3.90 -15.75 -3.70
CA ILE A 211 2.71 -14.88 -3.72
C ILE A 211 2.78 -13.89 -2.55
N PRO A 212 2.69 -12.57 -2.79
CA PRO A 212 2.79 -11.53 -1.75
C PRO A 212 1.47 -11.36 -0.98
N VAL A 213 1.09 -12.38 -0.21
CA VAL A 213 -0.25 -12.48 0.42
C VAL A 213 -0.53 -11.29 1.35
N SER A 214 0.41 -10.91 2.21
CA SER A 214 0.22 -9.79 3.15
C SER A 214 0.02 -8.47 2.42
N GLN A 215 0.78 -8.24 1.35
CA GLN A 215 0.68 -7.02 0.56
C GLN A 215 -0.62 -6.99 -0.24
N ILE A 216 -1.10 -8.12 -0.77
CA ILE A 216 -2.40 -8.19 -1.46
C ILE A 216 -3.54 -7.91 -0.47
N ILE A 217 -3.53 -8.55 0.71
CA ILE A 217 -4.56 -8.32 1.74
C ILE A 217 -4.54 -6.85 2.19
N GLY A 218 -3.35 -6.30 2.47
CA GLY A 218 -3.19 -4.88 2.77
C GLY A 218 -3.74 -4.01 1.65
N GLY A 219 -3.32 -4.24 0.40
CA GLY A 219 -3.79 -3.53 -0.78
C GLY A 219 -5.32 -3.54 -0.93
N LEU A 220 -5.98 -4.66 -0.64
CA LEU A 220 -7.44 -4.77 -0.64
C LEU A 220 -8.05 -3.86 0.45
N VAL A 221 -7.54 -3.94 1.67
CA VAL A 221 -8.01 -3.13 2.82
C VAL A 221 -7.82 -1.64 2.55
N PHE A 222 -6.63 -1.24 2.11
CA PHE A 222 -6.27 0.16 1.88
C PHE A 222 -7.07 0.75 0.71
N THR A 223 -7.22 0.01 -0.38
CA THR A 223 -7.99 0.49 -1.54
C THR A 223 -9.48 0.55 -1.22
N PHE A 224 -10.01 -0.43 -0.49
CA PHE A 224 -11.38 -0.38 0.02
C PHE A 224 -11.60 0.83 0.95
N ALA A 225 -10.66 1.09 1.86
CA ALA A 225 -10.73 2.22 2.77
C ALA A 225 -10.76 3.54 2.00
N TYR A 226 -9.95 3.68 0.95
CA TYR A 226 -9.96 4.85 0.07
C TYR A 226 -11.28 4.99 -0.71
N GLU A 227 -11.84 3.89 -1.24
CA GLU A 227 -13.17 3.91 -1.88
C GLU A 227 -14.26 4.37 -0.91
N LYS A 228 -14.18 4.03 0.38
CA LYS A 228 -15.16 4.49 1.37
C LYS A 228 -14.88 5.90 1.87
N ARG A 229 -13.62 6.28 1.97
CA ARG A 229 -13.13 7.55 2.51
C ARG A 229 -12.15 8.14 1.51
N PRO A 230 -12.60 9.03 0.58
CA PRO A 230 -11.80 9.52 -0.55
C PRO A 230 -10.75 10.58 -0.11
N THR A 231 -9.96 10.22 0.88
CA THR A 231 -8.81 10.93 1.42
C THR A 231 -7.68 9.92 1.58
N ILE A 232 -6.45 10.29 1.23
CA ILE A 232 -5.30 9.38 1.40
C ILE A 232 -4.92 9.15 2.86
N PHE A 233 -5.37 10.02 3.78
CA PHE A 233 -5.00 9.91 5.18
C PHE A 233 -5.58 8.66 5.86
N VAL A 234 -6.81 8.25 5.50
CA VAL A 234 -7.44 7.04 6.06
C VAL A 234 -6.67 5.77 5.70
N PRO A 235 -6.43 5.45 4.41
CA PRO A 235 -5.65 4.27 4.06
C PRO A 235 -4.19 4.40 4.51
N LEU A 236 -3.60 5.62 4.55
CA LEU A 236 -2.25 5.83 5.09
C LEU A 236 -2.13 5.38 6.54
N VAL A 237 -3.05 5.80 7.42
CA VAL A 237 -3.01 5.38 8.83
C VAL A 237 -3.19 3.87 8.95
N LEU A 238 -4.11 3.28 8.19
CA LEU A 238 -4.29 1.82 8.16
C LEU A 238 -3.01 1.10 7.72
N HIS A 239 -2.32 1.64 6.72
CA HIS A 239 -1.09 1.09 6.18
C HIS A 239 0.06 1.17 7.18
N MET A 240 0.24 2.32 7.83
CA MET A 240 1.23 2.49 8.89
C MET A 240 0.96 1.53 10.07
N LEU A 241 -0.29 1.35 10.47
CA LEU A 241 -0.68 0.38 11.50
C LEU A 241 -0.39 -1.07 11.06
N GLY A 242 -0.71 -1.41 9.81
CA GLY A 242 -0.40 -2.72 9.21
C GLY A 242 1.10 -3.01 9.23
N ASN A 243 1.92 -2.11 8.69
CA ASN A 243 3.38 -2.28 8.67
C ASN A 243 3.97 -2.30 10.08
N GLY A 244 3.47 -1.47 10.99
CA GLY A 244 3.85 -1.51 12.40
C GLY A 244 3.57 -2.87 13.03
N SER A 245 2.42 -3.49 12.75
CA SER A 245 2.09 -4.83 13.25
C SER A 245 2.99 -5.92 12.68
N LEU A 246 3.39 -5.82 11.40
CA LEU A 246 4.32 -6.75 10.76
C LEU A 246 5.74 -6.63 11.35
N LEU A 247 6.20 -5.39 11.56
CA LEU A 247 7.49 -5.12 12.21
C LEU A 247 7.51 -5.65 13.64
N LEU A 248 6.46 -5.41 14.42
CA LEU A 248 6.34 -5.92 15.78
C LEU A 248 6.34 -7.46 15.80
N SER A 249 5.56 -8.08 14.92
CA SER A 249 5.49 -9.55 14.80
C SER A 249 6.85 -10.13 14.41
N SER A 250 7.55 -9.50 13.46
CA SER A 250 8.91 -9.89 13.05
C SER A 250 9.91 -9.78 14.19
N TRP A 251 9.83 -8.72 15.00
CA TRP A 251 10.68 -8.53 16.17
C TRP A 251 10.42 -9.59 17.24
N LEU A 252 9.14 -9.85 17.57
CA LEU A 252 8.76 -10.91 18.51
C LEU A 252 9.21 -12.29 18.05
N LEU A 253 9.08 -12.57 16.74
CA LEU A 253 9.57 -13.80 16.16
C LEU A 253 11.08 -13.92 16.25
N SER A 254 11.86 -12.84 16.40
CA SER A 254 13.33 -12.85 16.44
C SER A 254 13.94 -13.07 17.83
N LEU A 255 13.13 -12.95 18.89
CA LEU A 255 13.50 -13.30 20.27
C LEU A 255 13.69 -14.82 20.42
#